data_AF-A0A2E2B6Y1-F1
#
_entry.id   AF-A0A2E2B6Y1-F1
#
_cell.length_a   1.000
_cell.length_b   1.000
_cell.length_c   1.000
_cell.angle_alpha   90.00
_cell.angle_beta   90.00
_cell.angle_gamma   90.00
#
_symmetry.space_group_name_H-M   'P 1'
#
loop_
_entity.id
_entity.type
_entity.pdbx_description
1 polymer ?
#
loop_
_entity_poly.entity_id
_entity_poly.type
_entity_poly.pdbx_seq_one_letter_code
_entity_poly.pdbx_strand_id
1 'polypeptide(L)'
;MEEQKFQEKLAELMGEISTLPVAERERLTKLAEKTQERHQKLRKTVSDLQESLDYLRLSIKYLVFDLEATRRENNYLRKMLEENNAGGNDDAAQF
;
A
#
# COMPACT_ATOMS: atom_id res chain seq x y z
N MET A 1 -10.09 -9.35 -15.58
CA MET A 1 -9.76 -9.83 -16.93
C MET A 1 -8.91 -11.10 -16.87
N GLU A 2 -7.73 -11.11 -16.24
CA GLU A 2 -6.91 -12.35 -16.14
C GLU A 2 -7.52 -13.42 -15.23
N GLU A 3 -8.16 -13.02 -14.12
CA GLU A 3 -8.79 -13.97 -13.20
C GLU A 3 -9.93 -14.76 -13.84
N GLN A 4 -10.84 -14.10 -14.56
CA GLN A 4 -11.96 -14.77 -15.23
C GLN A 4 -11.44 -15.80 -16.22
N LYS A 5 -10.41 -15.45 -17.01
CA LYS A 5 -9.75 -16.41 -17.91
C LYS A 5 -9.11 -17.59 -17.17
N PHE A 6 -8.50 -17.35 -16.01
CA PHE A 6 -7.95 -18.43 -15.19
C PHE A 6 -9.04 -19.37 -14.69
N GLN A 7 -10.14 -18.82 -14.15
CA GLN A 7 -11.27 -19.63 -13.66
C GLN A 7 -11.95 -20.41 -14.79
N GLU A 8 -12.14 -19.79 -15.97
CA GLU A 8 -12.69 -20.45 -17.16
C GLU A 8 -11.81 -21.63 -17.60
N LYS A 9 -10.49 -21.44 -17.71
CA LYS A 9 -9.56 -22.52 -18.07
C LYS A 9 -9.46 -23.61 -17.02
N LEU A 10 -9.56 -23.26 -15.73
CA LEU A 10 -9.57 -24.23 -14.65
C LEU A 10 -10.85 -25.09 -14.70
N ALA A 11 -12.00 -24.46 -14.97
CA ALA A 11 -13.26 -25.16 -15.13
C ALA A 11 -13.26 -26.10 -16.34
N GLU A 12 -12.69 -25.66 -17.47
CA GLU A 12 -12.50 -26.48 -18.66
C GLU A 12 -11.61 -27.70 -18.37
N LEU A 13 -10.45 -27.48 -17.72
CA LEU A 13 -9.53 -28.54 -17.29
C LEU A 13 -10.20 -29.55 -16.34
N MET A 14 -10.98 -29.07 -15.37
CA MET A 14 -11.73 -29.92 -14.45
C MET A 14 -12.81 -30.75 -15.17
N GLY A 15 -13.44 -30.16 -16.19
CA GLY A 15 -14.37 -30.84 -17.09
C GLY A 15 -13.68 -31.98 -17.85
N GLU A 16 -12.51 -31.74 -18.44
CA GLU A 16 -11.73 -32.77 -19.14
C GLU A 16 -11.27 -33.90 -18.20
N ILE A 17 -10.76 -33.56 -17.01
CA ILE A 17 -10.34 -34.53 -15.99
C ILE A 17 -11.49 -35.45 -15.58
N SER A 18 -12.74 -34.96 -15.61
CA SER A 18 -13.92 -35.76 -15.27
C SER A 18 -14.23 -36.90 -16.25
N THR A 19 -13.68 -36.83 -17.47
CA THR A 19 -13.87 -37.84 -18.52
C THR A 19 -12.80 -38.95 -18.49
N LEU A 20 -11.73 -38.78 -17.70
CA LEU A 20 -10.63 -39.72 -17.60
C LEU A 20 -10.95 -40.93 -16.70
N PRO A 21 -10.26 -42.08 -16.90
CA PRO A 21 -10.37 -43.25 -16.03
C PRO A 21 -10.08 -42.90 -14.56
N VAL A 22 -10.81 -43.55 -13.65
CA VAL A 22 -10.82 -43.24 -12.20
C VAL A 22 -9.41 -43.20 -11.57
N ALA A 23 -8.49 -44.04 -12.06
CA ALA A 23 -7.12 -44.13 -11.56
C ALA A 23 -6.26 -42.87 -11.81
N GLU A 24 -6.50 -42.15 -12.91
CA GLU A 24 -5.74 -40.93 -13.27
C GLU A 24 -6.44 -39.66 -12.78
N ARG A 25 -7.77 -39.73 -12.65
CA ARG A 25 -8.64 -38.63 -12.23
C ARG A 25 -8.28 -38.08 -10.86
N GLU A 26 -8.06 -38.93 -9.86
CA GLU A 26 -7.86 -38.49 -8.48
C GLU A 26 -6.58 -37.64 -8.30
N ARG A 27 -5.49 -38.02 -8.99
CA ARG A 27 -4.22 -37.29 -8.91
C ARG A 27 -4.30 -35.92 -9.58
N LEU A 28 -4.96 -35.83 -10.73
CA LEU A 28 -5.11 -34.59 -11.48
C LEU A 28 -6.06 -33.61 -10.79
N THR A 29 -7.18 -34.11 -10.23
CA THR A 29 -8.09 -33.29 -9.41
C THR A 29 -7.36 -32.67 -8.22
N LYS A 30 -6.61 -33.47 -7.45
CA LYS A 30 -5.81 -32.97 -6.31
C LYS A 30 -4.80 -31.90 -6.73
N LEU A 31 -4.19 -32.04 -7.90
CA LEU A 31 -3.23 -31.05 -8.41
C LEU A 31 -3.92 -29.75 -8.84
N ALA A 32 -5.07 -29.85 -9.50
CA ALA A 32 -5.87 -28.70 -9.91
C ALA A 32 -6.37 -27.91 -8.69
N GLU A 33 -6.93 -28.58 -7.69
CA GLU A 33 -7.38 -27.99 -6.42
C GLU A 33 -6.23 -27.26 -5.71
N LYS A 34 -5.07 -27.92 -5.57
CA LYS A 34 -3.87 -27.31 -4.95
C LYS A 34 -3.39 -26.08 -5.72
N THR A 35 -3.50 -26.09 -7.04
CA THR A 35 -3.12 -24.95 -7.89
C THR A 35 -4.09 -23.79 -7.70
N GLN A 36 -5.39 -24.08 -7.65
CA GLN A 36 -6.42 -23.08 -7.38
C GLN A 36 -6.24 -22.44 -6.00
N GLU A 37 -6.00 -23.22 -4.95
CA GLU A 37 -5.74 -22.70 -3.61
C GLU A 37 -4.50 -21.81 -3.55
N ARG A 38 -3.40 -22.21 -4.20
CA ARG A 38 -2.17 -21.41 -4.27
C ARG A 38 -2.41 -20.09 -4.98
N HIS A 39 -3.14 -20.12 -6.09
CA HIS A 39 -3.49 -18.92 -6.85
C HIS A 39 -4.34 -17.96 -6.01
N GLN A 40 -5.36 -18.47 -5.31
CA GLN A 40 -6.19 -17.67 -4.40
C GLN A 40 -5.37 -17.04 -3.27
N LYS A 41 -4.45 -17.80 -2.66
CA LYS A 41 -3.55 -17.29 -1.60
C LYS A 41 -2.64 -16.18 -2.13
N LEU A 42 -1.98 -16.40 -3.27
CA LEU A 42 -1.13 -15.38 -3.89
C LEU A 42 -1.90 -14.11 -4.20
N ARG A 43 -3.10 -14.24 -4.76
CA ARG A 43 -3.96 -13.10 -5.07
C ARG A 43 -4.34 -12.31 -3.82
N LYS A 44 -4.71 -13.02 -2.74
CA LYS A 44 -5.00 -12.38 -1.45
C LYS A 44 -3.77 -11.62 -0.93
N THR A 45 -2.61 -12.25 -0.91
CA THR A 45 -1.36 -11.60 -0.47
C THR A 45 -1.00 -10.36 -1.28
N VAL A 46 -1.19 -10.40 -2.61
CA VAL A 46 -0.96 -9.24 -3.47
C VAL A 46 -1.95 -8.11 -3.15
N SER A 47 -3.22 -8.44 -2.94
CA SER A 47 -4.24 -7.46 -2.53
C SER A 47 -3.88 -6.82 -1.19
N ASP A 48 -3.56 -7.62 -0.18
CA ASP A 48 -3.18 -7.14 1.16
C ASP A 48 -1.93 -6.24 1.09
N LEU A 49 -0.97 -6.57 0.21
CA LEU A 49 0.22 -5.76 -0.02
C LEU A 49 -0.11 -4.44 -0.72
N GLN A 50 -1.02 -4.43 -1.68
CA GLN A 50 -1.50 -3.21 -2.34
C GLN A 50 -2.17 -2.27 -1.34
N GLU A 51 -3.06 -2.79 -0.49
CA GLU A 51 -3.71 -2.02 0.58
C GLU A 51 -2.68 -1.44 1.56
N SER A 52 -1.67 -2.24 1.92
CA SER A 52 -0.58 -1.78 2.81
C SER A 52 0.25 -0.66 2.17
N LEU A 53 0.51 -0.73 0.86
CA LEU A 53 1.21 0.33 0.13
C LEU A 53 0.38 1.61 0.01
N ASP A 54 -0.93 1.47 -0.21
CA ASP A 54 -1.85 2.62 -0.26
C ASP A 54 -1.94 3.31 1.10
N TYR A 55 -2.00 2.53 2.18
CA TYR A 55 -1.94 3.06 3.53
C TYR A 55 -0.61 3.78 3.79
N LEU A 56 0.53 3.15 3.48
CA LEU A 56 1.84 3.76 3.63
C LEU A 56 1.96 5.07 2.84
N ARG A 57 1.45 5.09 1.61
CA ARG A 57 1.44 6.29 0.76
C ARG A 57 0.65 7.42 1.41
N LEU A 58 -0.49 7.11 2.03
CA LEU A 58 -1.28 8.08 2.77
C LEU A 58 -0.52 8.58 4.02
N SER A 59 0.09 7.67 4.79
CA SER A 59 0.90 8.04 5.96
C SER A 59 2.05 8.98 5.61
N ILE A 60 2.74 8.73 4.49
CA ILE A 60 3.80 9.62 4.00
C ILE A 60 3.26 11.01 3.65
N LYS A 61 2.08 11.10 3.01
CA LYS A 61 1.46 12.40 2.71
C LYS A 61 1.21 13.21 3.98
N TYR A 62 0.68 12.58 5.03
CA TYR A 62 0.47 13.24 6.31
C TYR A 62 1.78 13.66 6.97
N LEU A 63 2.78 12.78 6.98
CA LEU A 63 4.08 13.09 7.59
C LEU A 63 4.76 14.29 6.89
N VAL A 64 4.70 14.35 5.56
CA VAL A 64 5.23 15.49 4.79
C VAL A 64 4.44 16.77 5.06
N PHE A 65 3.10 16.66 5.17
CA PHE A 65 2.25 17.80 5.50
C PHE A 65 2.58 18.38 6.88
N ASP A 66 2.68 17.53 7.89
CA ASP A 66 3.01 17.94 9.26
C ASP A 66 4.43 18.53 9.34
N LEU A 67 5.38 17.96 8.59
CA LEU A 67 6.73 18.51 8.48
C LEU A 67 6.74 19.91 7.87
N GLU A 68 5.96 20.14 6.80
CA GLU A 68 5.84 21.49 6.25
C GLU A 68 5.19 22.47 7.23
N ALA A 69 4.15 22.05 7.95
CA ALA A 69 3.48 22.89 8.94
C ALA A 69 4.45 23.34 10.04
N THR A 70 5.17 22.39 10.63
CA THR A 70 6.18 22.67 11.67
C THR A 70 7.35 23.51 11.16
N ARG A 71 7.77 23.32 9.90
CA ARG A 71 8.80 24.17 9.27
C ARG A 71 8.33 25.61 9.10
N ARG A 72 7.09 25.82 8.65
CA ARG A 72 6.51 27.18 8.50
C ARG A 72 6.37 27.86 9.86
N GLU A 73 5.89 27.14 10.86
CA GLU A 73 5.78 27.64 12.23
C GLU A 73 7.14 28.02 12.81
N ASN A 74 8.17 27.18 12.66
CA ASN A 74 9.52 27.50 13.15
C ASN A 74 10.07 28.78 12.49
N ASN A 75 9.90 28.92 11.18
CA ASN A 75 10.32 30.12 10.46
C ASN A 75 9.58 31.38 10.94
N TYR A 76 8.28 31.27 11.19
CA TYR A 76 7.47 32.38 11.72
C TYR A 76 7.96 32.80 13.12
N LEU A 77 8.18 31.83 14.01
CA LEU A 77 8.69 32.09 15.36
C LEU A 77 10.09 32.73 15.34
N ARG A 78 10.99 32.29 14.46
CA ARG A 78 12.32 32.90 14.29
C ARG A 78 12.23 34.36 13.87
N LYS A 79 11.37 34.68 12.90
CA LYS A 79 11.14 36.06 12.47
C LYS A 79 10.63 36.94 13.61
N MET A 80 9.68 36.45 14.40
CA MET A 80 9.19 37.19 15.58
C MET A 80 10.30 37.46 16.60
N LEU A 81 11.20 36.50 16.82
CA LEU A 81 12.35 36.70 17.72
C LEU A 81 13.36 37.71 17.17
N GLU A 82 13.63 37.67 15.86
CA GLU A 82 14.50 38.65 15.19
C GLU A 82 13.92 40.07 15.27
N GLU A 83 12.62 40.24 15.02
CA GLU A 83 11.91 41.52 15.13
C GLU A 83 11.92 42.06 16.56
N ASN A 84 11.67 41.22 17.57
CA ASN A 84 11.73 41.62 18.98
C ASN A 84 13.15 42.03 19.42
N ASN A 85 14.18 41.31 18.96
CA ASN A 85 15.57 41.66 19.27
C ASN A 85 16.02 42.94 18.57
N ALA A 86 15.54 43.20 17.34
CA ALA A 86 15.81 44.44 16.63
C ALA A 86 15.14 45.66 17.30
N GLY A 87 13.88 45.51 17.76
CA GLY A 87 13.16 46.57 18.49
C GLY A 87 13.73 46.88 19.87
N GLY A 88 14.32 45.88 20.57
CA GLY A 88 14.94 46.09 21.88
C GLY A 88 16.29 46.84 21.86
N ASN A 89 16.94 46.91 20.70
CA ASN A 89 18.26 47.57 20.58
C ASN A 89 18.14 49.07 20.23
N ASP A 90 17.01 49.52 19.68
CA ASP A 90 16.75 50.93 19.39
C ASP A 90 16.35 51.73 20.65
N ASP A 91 15.69 51.10 21.62
CA ASP A 91 15.34 51.74 22.91
C ASP A 91 16.56 51.93 23.84
N ALA A 92 17.61 51.11 23.69
CA ALA A 92 18.84 51.23 24.47
C ALA A 92 19.81 52.31 23.94
N ALA A 93 19.61 52.79 22.71
CA ALA A 93 20.48 53.78 22.06
C ALA A 93 20.00 55.24 22.22
N GLN A 94 18.88 55.48 22.91
CA GLN A 94 18.29 56.82 23.12
C GLN A 94 18.52 57.40 24.54
N PHE A 95 19.35 56.76 25.37
CA PHE A 95 19.73 57.26 26.70
C PHE A 95 21.23 57.49 26.82
#